data_AF-A0A8T4JVV2-F1
#
_entry.id   AF-A0A8T4JVV2-F1
#
_cell.length_a   1.000
_cell.length_b   1.000
_cell.length_c   1.000
_cell.angle_alpha   90.00
_cell.angle_beta   90.00
_cell.angle_gamma   90.00
#
_symmetry.space_group_name_H-M   'P 1'
#
loop_
_entity.id
_entity.type
_entity.pdbx_description
1 polymer ?
#
loop_
_entity_poly.entity_id
_entity_poly.type
_entity_poly.pdbx_seq_one_letter_code
_entity_poly.pdbx_strand_id
1 'polypeptide(L)'
;MENRYMEVQSDRLTQDTEVLRGDIEKARQEMEALTELVASLHVHWEGAAAGVFGQRFAEGMTAFGDSLKELASFAESLGFASEKYVECENSVADIIAAVRM
;
A
#
# COMPACT_ATOMS: atom_id res chain seq x y z
N MET A 1 -7.40 -22.35 -27.34
CA MET A 1 -6.94 -21.74 -26.09
C MET A 1 -6.98 -20.24 -26.33
N GLU A 2 -7.94 -19.53 -25.73
CA GLU A 2 -7.96 -18.07 -25.78
C GLU A 2 -6.71 -17.56 -25.06
N ASN A 3 -5.81 -16.91 -25.80
CA ASN A 3 -4.76 -16.12 -25.20
C ASN A 3 -5.44 -14.98 -24.44
N ARG A 4 -5.63 -15.15 -23.13
CA ARG A 4 -5.92 -14.05 -22.22
C ARG A 4 -4.66 -13.22 -22.10
N TYR A 5 -4.41 -12.38 -23.11
CA TYR A 5 -3.54 -11.25 -22.93
C TYR A 5 -4.22 -10.39 -21.85
N MET A 6 -3.68 -10.40 -20.63
CA MET A 6 -3.96 -9.31 -19.71
C MET A 6 -3.30 -8.11 -20.35
N GLU A 7 -4.11 -7.26 -20.98
CA GLU A 7 -3.71 -5.92 -21.39
C GLU A 7 -3.49 -5.12 -20.11
N VAL A 8 -2.29 -5.27 -19.53
CA VAL A 8 -1.88 -4.51 -18.36
C VAL A 8 -1.46 -3.14 -18.87
N GLN A 9 -2.27 -2.14 -18.58
CA GLN A 9 -1.89 -0.75 -18.77
C GLN A 9 -0.81 -0.40 -17.74
N SER A 10 0.46 -0.53 -18.12
CA SER A 10 1.65 -0.31 -17.29
C SER A 10 1.62 1.07 -16.60
N ASP A 11 1.18 2.11 -17.32
CA ASP A 11 0.95 3.45 -16.78
C ASP A 11 -0.07 3.47 -15.63
N ARG A 12 -1.20 2.79 -15.83
CA ARG A 12 -2.27 2.72 -14.83
C ARG A 12 -1.83 1.91 -13.60
N LEU A 13 -1.12 0.81 -13.82
CA LEU A 13 -0.56 0.00 -12.73
C LEU A 13 0.43 0.81 -11.89
N THR A 14 1.27 1.62 -12.54
CA THR A 14 2.20 2.53 -11.86
C THR A 14 1.44 3.58 -11.05
N GLN A 15 0.45 4.25 -11.66
CA GLN A 15 -0.37 5.25 -10.99
C GLN A 15 -1.10 4.68 -9.77
N ASP A 16 -1.76 3.53 -9.92
CA ASP A 16 -2.50 2.88 -8.84
C ASP A 16 -1.55 2.46 -7.70
N THR A 17 -0.32 2.03 -8.03
CA THR A 17 0.71 1.71 -7.04
C THR A 17 1.18 2.95 -6.26
N GLU A 18 1.36 4.08 -6.93
CA GLU A 18 1.73 5.35 -6.27
C GLU A 18 0.63 5.86 -5.35
N VAL A 19 -0.63 5.80 -5.80
CA VAL A 19 -1.80 6.17 -4.98
C VAL A 19 -1.86 5.30 -3.73
N LEU A 20 -1.73 3.97 -3.89
CA LEU A 20 -1.74 3.03 -2.78
C LEU A 20 -0.61 3.32 -1.76
N ARG A 21 0.61 3.61 -2.23
CA ARG A 21 1.73 4.01 -1.36
C ARG A 21 1.42 5.30 -0.60
N GLY A 22 0.85 6.30 -1.28
CA GLY A 22 0.45 7.55 -0.65
C GLY A 22 -0.62 7.37 0.43
N ASP A 23 -1.60 6.51 0.20
CA ASP A 23 -2.66 6.25 1.17
C ASP A 23 -2.19 5.41 2.36
N ILE A 24 -1.25 4.47 2.16
CA ILE A 24 -0.58 3.75 3.25
C ILE A 24 0.16 4.74 4.16
N GLU A 25 0.89 5.70 3.58
CA GLU A 25 1.65 6.69 4.35
C GLU A 25 0.74 7.62 5.15
N LYS A 26 -0.36 8.10 4.56
CA LYS A 26 -1.38 8.87 5.29
C LYS A 26 -1.96 8.08 6.46
N ALA A 27 -2.29 6.81 6.24
CA ALA A 27 -2.84 5.95 7.29
C ALA A 27 -1.86 5.76 8.46
N ARG A 28 -0.54 5.66 8.18
CA ARG A 28 0.49 5.61 9.23
C ARG A 28 0.54 6.91 10.04
N GLN A 29 0.48 8.06 9.39
CA GLN A 29 0.47 9.35 10.08
C GLN A 29 -0.79 9.53 10.94
N GLU A 30 -1.96 9.10 10.44
CA GLU A 30 -3.19 9.12 11.22
C GLU A 30 -3.14 8.18 12.43
N MET A 31 -2.52 7.01 12.30
CA MET A 31 -2.26 6.09 13.41
C MET A 31 -1.38 6.73 14.51
N GLU A 32 -0.32 7.41 14.12
CA GLU A 32 0.55 8.13 15.06
C GLU A 32 -0.22 9.23 15.80
N ALA A 33 -0.94 10.07 15.06
CA ALA A 33 -1.77 11.13 15.64
C ALA A 33 -2.85 10.59 16.59
N LEU A 34 -3.48 9.46 16.24
CA LEU A 34 -4.48 8.82 17.08
C LEU A 34 -3.86 8.25 18.37
N THR A 35 -2.65 7.71 18.29
CA THR A 35 -1.89 7.21 19.45
C THR A 35 -1.57 8.36 20.41
N GLU A 36 -1.10 9.48 19.89
CA GLU A 36 -0.82 10.69 20.68
C GLU A 36 -2.08 11.24 21.34
N LEU A 37 -3.20 11.30 20.59
CA LEU A 37 -4.49 11.74 21.11
C LEU A 37 -4.95 10.85 22.28
N VAL A 38 -4.89 9.53 22.12
CA VAL A 38 -5.28 8.60 23.18
C VAL A 38 -4.36 8.69 24.39
N ALA A 39 -3.04 8.86 24.18
CA ALA A 39 -2.09 9.07 25.28
C ALA A 39 -2.44 10.34 26.07
N SER A 40 -2.82 11.43 25.39
CA SER A 40 -3.25 12.68 26.03
C SER A 40 -4.55 12.52 26.83
N LEU A 41 -5.49 11.73 26.31
CA LEU A 41 -6.77 11.43 26.97
C LEU A 41 -6.56 10.62 28.26
N HIS A 42 -5.62 9.67 28.24
CA HIS A 42 -5.36 8.77 29.37
C HIS A 42 -4.80 9.49 30.60
N VAL A 43 -4.23 10.69 30.44
CA VAL A 43 -3.74 11.53 31.56
C VAL A 43 -4.87 11.95 32.51
N HIS A 44 -6.11 12.04 31.99
CA HIS A 44 -7.27 12.52 32.75
C HIS A 44 -8.39 11.49 32.85
N TRP A 45 -8.24 10.33 32.20
CA TRP A 45 -9.25 9.30 32.14
C TRP A 45 -8.74 8.01 32.79
N GLU A 46 -9.16 7.79 34.03
CA GLU A 46 -8.80 6.61 34.83
C GLU A 46 -10.00 5.67 35.05
N GLY A 47 -9.72 4.46 35.52
CA GLY A 47 -10.71 3.45 35.88
C GLY A 47 -10.83 2.29 34.89
N ALA A 48 -11.68 1.31 35.22
CA ALA A 48 -11.79 0.07 34.46
C ALA A 48 -12.17 0.27 32.98
N ALA A 49 -13.01 1.27 32.69
CA ALA A 49 -13.38 1.60 31.32
C ALA A 49 -12.19 2.11 30.48
N ALA A 50 -11.33 2.95 31.07
CA ALA A 50 -10.14 3.46 30.42
C ALA A 50 -9.15 2.33 30.11
N GLY A 51 -8.97 1.39 31.04
CA GLY A 51 -8.12 0.20 30.84
C GLY A 51 -8.62 -0.70 29.71
N VAL A 52 -9.92 -1.01 29.68
CA VAL A 52 -10.51 -1.82 28.60
C VAL A 52 -10.39 -1.11 27.25
N PHE A 53 -10.65 0.20 27.19
CA PHE A 53 -10.46 0.97 25.98
C PHE A 53 -9.01 0.94 25.51
N GLY A 54 -8.04 1.22 26.40
CA GLY A 54 -6.62 1.22 26.05
C GLY A 54 -6.13 -0.12 25.50
N GLN A 55 -6.59 -1.22 26.09
CA GLN A 55 -6.29 -2.56 25.57
C GLN A 55 -6.87 -2.76 24.16
N ARG A 56 -8.16 -2.46 23.95
CA ARG A 56 -8.81 -2.61 22.64
C ARG A 56 -8.22 -1.69 21.58
N PHE A 57 -7.83 -0.49 21.99
CA PHE A 57 -7.14 0.46 21.14
C PHE A 57 -5.80 -0.11 20.68
N ALA A 58 -4.97 -0.61 21.60
CA ALA A 58 -3.68 -1.21 21.27
C ALA A 58 -3.83 -2.42 20.34
N GLU A 59 -4.78 -3.33 20.63
CA GLU A 59 -5.11 -4.48 19.77
C GLU A 59 -5.49 -4.03 18.34
N GLY A 60 -6.34 -3.01 18.23
CA GLY A 60 -6.75 -2.44 16.95
C GLY A 60 -5.59 -1.80 16.18
N MET A 61 -4.73 -1.04 16.87
CA MET A 61 -3.56 -0.41 16.28
C MET A 61 -2.54 -1.43 15.75
N THR A 62 -2.33 -2.52 16.48
CA THR A 62 -1.50 -3.63 15.99
C THR A 62 -2.11 -4.27 14.74
N ALA A 63 -3.39 -4.63 14.78
CA ALA A 63 -4.05 -5.30 13.65
C ALA A 63 -4.09 -4.42 12.38
N PHE A 64 -4.35 -3.13 12.55
CA PHE A 64 -4.34 -2.18 11.44
C PHE A 64 -2.93 -1.95 10.91
N GLY A 65 -1.92 -1.83 11.79
CA GLY A 65 -0.52 -1.74 11.40
C GLY A 65 -0.03 -2.96 10.62
N ASP A 66 -0.46 -4.17 10.99
CA ASP A 66 -0.16 -5.39 10.24
C ASP A 66 -0.84 -5.39 8.87
N SER A 67 -2.08 -4.91 8.78
CA SER A 67 -2.78 -4.75 7.49
C SER A 67 -2.03 -3.77 6.56
N LEU A 68 -1.50 -2.67 7.09
CA LEU A 68 -0.70 -1.72 6.32
C LEU A 68 0.63 -2.32 5.83
N LYS A 69 1.23 -3.27 6.56
CA LYS A 69 2.42 -4.00 6.09
C LYS A 69 2.10 -4.90 4.91
N GLU A 70 0.99 -5.63 4.97
CA GLU A 70 0.53 -6.47 3.86
C GLU A 70 0.24 -5.64 2.60
N LEU A 71 -0.44 -4.49 2.78
CA LEU A 71 -0.70 -3.56 1.67
C LEU A 71 0.60 -2.97 1.10
N ALA A 72 1.60 -2.68 1.93
CA ALA A 72 2.90 -2.22 1.47
C ALA A 72 3.62 -3.29 0.64
N SER A 73 3.63 -4.55 1.10
CA SER A 73 4.19 -5.68 0.35
C SER A 73 3.48 -5.90 -1.00
N PHE A 74 2.16 -5.72 -1.02
CA PHE A 74 1.39 -5.76 -2.26
C PHE A 74 1.78 -4.61 -3.21
N ALA A 75 1.91 -3.39 -2.71
CA ALA A 75 2.36 -2.25 -3.51
C ALA A 75 3.80 -2.42 -4.06
N GLU A 76 4.70 -3.07 -3.32
CA GLU A 76 6.02 -3.45 -3.81
C GLU A 76 5.92 -4.46 -4.97
N SER A 77 5.08 -5.48 -4.81
CA SER A 77 4.86 -6.51 -5.83
C SER A 77 4.26 -5.92 -7.12
N LEU A 78 3.32 -4.99 -7.01
CA LEU A 78 2.74 -4.28 -8.16
C LEU A 78 3.77 -3.38 -8.85
N GLY A 79 4.63 -2.70 -8.09
CA GLY A 79 5.74 -1.90 -8.63
C GLY A 79 6.70 -2.77 -9.45
N PHE A 80 7.13 -3.90 -8.90
CA PHE A 80 7.99 -4.85 -9.61
C PHE A 80 7.33 -5.39 -10.89
N ALA A 81 6.03 -5.72 -10.82
CA ALA A 81 5.30 -6.17 -12.00
C ALA A 81 5.26 -5.10 -13.08
N SER A 82 5.01 -3.84 -12.71
CA SER A 82 5.00 -2.70 -13.64
C SER A 82 6.34 -2.54 -14.36
N GLU A 83 7.45 -2.58 -13.61
CA GLU A 83 8.81 -2.51 -14.18
C GLU A 83 9.04 -3.61 -15.23
N LYS A 84 8.59 -4.84 -14.95
CA LYS A 84 8.75 -5.97 -15.90
C LYS A 84 7.90 -5.81 -17.15
N TYR A 85 6.71 -5.23 -17.05
CA TYR A 85 5.88 -4.93 -18.23
C TYR A 85 6.54 -3.85 -19.10
N VAL A 86 7.05 -2.78 -18.49
CA VAL A 86 7.74 -1.69 -19.21
C VAL A 86 9.01 -2.21 -19.90
N GLU A 87 9.82 -3.05 -19.24
CA GLU A 87 10.98 -3.71 -19.87
C GLU A 87 10.59 -4.53 -21.11
N CYS A 88 9.50 -5.28 -21.02
CA CYS A 88 8.99 -6.10 -22.12
C CYS A 88 8.51 -5.23 -23.30
N GLU A 89 7.74 -4.17 -23.01
CA GLU A 89 7.23 -3.23 -24.01
C GLU A 89 8.38 -2.56 -24.77
N ASN A 90 9.41 -2.10 -24.06
CA ASN A 90 10.61 -1.50 -24.66
C ASN A 90 11.37 -2.49 -25.56
N SER A 91 11.57 -3.72 -25.09
CA SER A 91 12.24 -4.78 -25.86
C SER A 91 11.51 -5.10 -27.16
N VAL A 92 10.17 -5.19 -27.11
CA VAL A 92 9.34 -5.41 -28.32
C VAL A 92 9.42 -4.21 -29.26
N ALA A 93 9.38 -2.98 -28.74
CA ALA A 93 9.50 -1.77 -29.54
C ALA A 93 10.85 -1.72 -30.30
N ASP A 94 11.95 -2.07 -29.64
CA ASP A 94 13.28 -2.16 -30.25
C ASP A 94 13.35 -3.20 -31.36
N ILE A 95 12.76 -4.39 -31.15
CA ILE A 95 12.68 -5.44 -32.17
C ILE A 95 11.88 -4.95 -33.39
N ILE A 96 10.72 -4.31 -33.17
CA ILE A 96 9.91 -3.77 -34.27
C ILE A 96 10.65 -2.68 -35.03
N ALA A 97 11.38 -1.80 -34.33
CA ALA A 97 12.19 -0.76 -34.95
C ALA A 97 13.31 -1.35 -35.81
N ALA A 98 13.95 -2.42 -35.35
CA ALA A 98 14.98 -3.14 -36.08
C ALA A 98 14.46 -3.84 -37.36
N VAL A 99 13.20 -4.28 -37.38
CA VAL A 99 12.57 -4.92 -38.55
C VAL A 99 12.05 -3.90 -39.58
N ARG A 100 11.74 -2.67 -39.15
CA ARG A 100 11.25 -1.59 -40.02
C ARG A 100 12.37 -0.78 -40.69
N MET A 101 13.63 -1.00 -40.30
CA MET A 101 14.82 -0.56 -41.02
C MET A 101 15.22 -1.56 -42.09
#